data_AF-A0A3B9TR69-F1
#
_entry.id   AF-A0A3B9TR69-F1
#
_cell.length_a   1.000
_cell.length_b   1.000
_cell.length_c   1.000
_cell.angle_alpha   90.00
_cell.angle_beta   90.00
_cell.angle_gamma   90.00
#
_symmetry.space_group_name_H-M   'P 1'
#
loop_
_entity.id
_entity.type
_entity.pdbx_description
1 polymer ?
#
loop_
_entity_poly.entity_id
_entity_poly.type
_entity_poly.pdbx_seq_one_letter_code
_entity_poly.pdbx_strand_id
1 'polypeptide(L)'
;TGKIEEGLCVFLGVHKDDSKRDINWMAEKLVNLRIFEDDSGKMNRSLNEIGGSMLVVSQFTLYGDCSKGRRPSFVEAAPPDKAKACYEDFIKNVRSRGIRTEEGLFQAFM
;
A
#
# COMPACT_ATOMS: atom_id res chain seq x y z
N THR A 1 -5.40 0.13 -15.61
CA THR A 1 -4.73 1.35 -15.11
C THR A 1 -5.69 2.08 -14.21
N GLY A 2 -5.23 2.55 -13.06
CA GLY A 2 -6.05 3.25 -12.07
C GLY A 2 -5.68 4.73 -11.96
N LYS A 3 -6.65 5.56 -11.57
CA LYS A 3 -6.45 6.99 -11.27
C LYS A 3 -7.31 7.37 -10.07
N ILE A 4 -6.71 8.10 -9.14
CA ILE A 4 -7.42 8.78 -8.04
C ILE A 4 -7.26 10.30 -8.19
N GLU A 5 -8.13 11.06 -7.54
CA GLU A 5 -8.03 12.52 -7.48
C GLU A 5 -7.31 12.93 -6.20
N GLU A 6 -7.97 12.77 -5.05
CA GLU A 6 -7.42 13.05 -3.72
C GLU A 6 -7.30 11.77 -2.90
N GLY A 7 -6.20 11.62 -2.17
CA GLY A 7 -5.98 10.53 -1.22
C GLY A 7 -4.56 9.98 -1.25
N LEU A 8 -4.40 8.65 -1.20
CA LEU A 8 -3.09 7.99 -1.04
C LEU A 8 -2.68 7.17 -2.26
N CYS A 9 -1.47 7.43 -2.75
CA CYS A 9 -0.75 6.49 -3.61
C CYS A 9 0.11 5.58 -2.73
N VAL A 10 -0.23 4.29 -2.67
CA VAL A 10 0.41 3.29 -1.81
C VAL A 10 1.24 2.34 -2.66
N PHE A 11 2.55 2.42 -2.50
CA PHE A 11 3.47 1.38 -2.95
C PHE A 11 3.50 0.26 -1.90
N LEU A 12 2.92 -0.89 -2.23
CA LEU A 12 2.82 -2.03 -1.32
C LEU A 12 3.92 -3.04 -1.61
N GLY A 13 4.88 -3.14 -0.68
CA GLY A 13 5.83 -4.25 -0.61
C GLY A 13 5.29 -5.32 0.33
N VAL A 14 5.52 -6.59 -0.01
CA VAL A 14 5.17 -7.72 0.86
C VAL A 14 6.45 -8.43 1.27
N HIS A 15 6.66 -8.59 2.57
CA HIS A 15 7.77 -9.35 3.14
C HIS A 15 7.51 -10.85 3.03
N LYS A 16 8.57 -11.66 2.88
CA LYS A 16 8.46 -13.13 2.85
C LYS A 16 7.78 -13.73 4.09
N ASP A 17 7.76 -13.02 5.22
CA ASP A 17 7.16 -13.45 6.48
C ASP A 17 5.82 -12.78 6.81
N ASP A 18 5.33 -11.86 5.96
CA ASP A 18 4.06 -11.17 6.22
C ASP A 18 2.89 -12.16 6.33
N SER A 19 2.02 -11.90 7.29
CA SER A 19 0.82 -12.69 7.55
C SER A 19 -0.45 -11.90 7.22
N LYS A 20 -1.61 -12.57 7.21
CA LYS A 20 -2.91 -11.90 7.08
C LYS A 20 -3.15 -10.85 8.16
N ARG A 21 -2.57 -11.03 9.35
CA ARG A 21 -2.65 -10.05 10.45
C ARG A 21 -1.93 -8.76 10.08
N ASP A 22 -0.74 -8.86 9.48
CA ASP A 22 0.06 -7.70 9.08
C ASP A 22 -0.65 -6.92 7.97
N ILE A 23 -1.24 -7.63 7.00
CA ILE A 23 -2.04 -7.03 5.93
C ILE A 23 -3.26 -6.28 6.48
N ASN A 24 -4.02 -6.91 7.40
CA ASN A 24 -5.18 -6.28 8.01
C ASN A 24 -4.78 -5.05 8.85
N TRP A 25 -3.71 -5.16 9.63
CA TRP A 25 -3.18 -4.06 10.42
C TRP A 25 -2.72 -2.90 9.55
N MET A 26 -2.02 -3.17 8.44
CA MET A 26 -1.55 -2.15 7.51
C MET A 26 -2.71 -1.41 6.83
N ALA A 27 -3.74 -2.15 6.38
CA ALA A 27 -4.92 -1.56 5.78
C ALA A 27 -5.64 -0.63 6.76
N GLU A 28 -5.86 -1.08 8.00
CA GLU A 28 -6.45 -0.26 9.06
C GLU A 28 -5.58 0.97 9.38
N LYS A 29 -4.26 0.79 9.44
CA LYS A 29 -3.32 1.87 9.73
C LYS A 29 -3.40 2.96 8.67
N LEU A 30 -3.39 2.61 7.39
CA LEU A 30 -3.38 3.59 6.29
C LEU A 30 -4.73 4.30 6.11
N VAL A 31 -5.85 3.60 6.32
CA VAL A 31 -7.18 4.22 6.27
C VAL A 31 -7.34 5.30 7.36
N ASN A 32 -6.73 5.10 8.52
CA ASN A 32 -6.86 5.98 9.69
C ASN A 32 -5.64 6.88 9.96
N LEU A 33 -4.62 6.84 9.10
CA LEU A 33 -3.41 7.62 9.30
C LEU A 33 -3.71 9.12 9.14
N ARG A 34 -3.45 9.92 10.18
CA ARG A 34 -3.78 11.36 10.21
C ARG A 34 -2.69 12.17 9.51
N ILE A 35 -2.73 12.19 8.19
CA ILE A 35 -1.73 12.83 7.32
C ILE A 35 -2.36 13.74 6.27
N PHE A 36 -3.57 14.23 6.52
CA PHE A 36 -4.23 15.27 5.74
C PHE A 36 -4.53 16.47 6.62
N GLU A 37 -4.51 17.65 6.02
CA GLU A 37 -4.74 18.90 6.73
C GLU A 37 -6.19 19.05 7.19
N ASP A 38 -6.37 19.61 8.38
CA ASP A 38 -7.65 20.15 8.85
C ASP A 38 -7.83 21.62 8.41
N ASP A 39 -8.91 22.24 8.85
CA ASP A 39 -9.23 23.63 8.49
C ASP A 39 -8.23 24.67 9.05
N SER A 40 -7.33 24.23 9.94
CA SER A 40 -6.24 25.05 10.50
C SER A 40 -4.88 24.76 9.83
N GLY A 41 -4.85 23.97 8.75
CA GLY A 41 -3.63 23.56 8.06
C GLY A 41 -2.77 22.57 8.85
N LYS A 42 -3.34 21.89 9.85
CA LYS A 42 -2.62 20.91 10.67
C LYS A 42 -2.94 19.49 10.23
N MET A 43 -1.93 18.62 10.19
CA MET A 43 -2.05 17.22 9.78
C MET A 43 -2.83 16.40 10.81
N ASN A 44 -4.15 16.42 10.67
CA ASN A 44 -5.09 15.91 11.66
C ASN A 44 -6.22 15.07 11.05
N ARG A 45 -6.38 15.01 9.73
CA ARG A 45 -7.41 14.18 9.09
C ARG A 45 -6.79 12.93 8.50
N SER A 46 -7.56 11.85 8.54
CA SER A 46 -7.27 10.58 7.89
C SER A 46 -7.87 10.50 6.49
N LEU A 47 -7.45 9.49 5.72
CA LEU A 47 -8.01 9.24 4.38
C LEU A 47 -9.53 9.07 4.44
N ASN A 48 -10.03 8.39 5.49
CA ASN A 48 -11.46 8.22 5.71
C ASN A 48 -12.17 9.54 6.02
N GLU A 49 -11.58 10.39 6.87
CA GLU A 49 -12.18 11.68 7.25
C GLU A 49 -12.26 12.68 6.08
N ILE A 50 -11.35 12.61 5.11
CA ILE A 50 -11.39 13.47 3.92
C ILE A 50 -12.23 12.86 2.77
N GLY A 51 -12.76 11.65 2.92
CA GLY A 51 -13.48 10.97 1.85
C GLY A 51 -12.61 10.64 0.62
N GLY A 52 -11.30 10.51 0.82
CA GLY A 52 -10.33 10.30 -0.26
C GLY A 52 -10.30 8.86 -0.78
N SER A 53 -9.54 8.64 -1.85
CA SER A 53 -9.35 7.35 -2.50
C SER A 53 -7.93 6.80 -2.32
N MET A 54 -7.74 5.50 -2.53
CA MET A 54 -6.42 4.87 -2.49
C MET A 54 -6.05 4.26 -3.85
N LEU A 55 -4.86 4.54 -4.36
CA LEU A 55 -4.26 3.89 -5.51
C LEU A 55 -3.18 2.94 -5.01
N VAL A 56 -3.31 1.63 -5.23
CA VAL A 56 -2.38 0.63 -4.70
C VAL A 56 -1.54 0.03 -5.84
N VAL A 57 -0.22 0.14 -5.72
CA VAL A 57 0.77 -0.37 -6.68
C VAL A 57 1.68 -1.38 -5.99
N SER A 58 1.75 -2.60 -6.53
CA SER A 58 2.67 -3.64 -6.02
C SER A 58 4.12 -3.23 -6.28
N GLN A 59 4.94 -3.15 -5.22
CA GLN A 59 6.31 -2.62 -5.29
C GLN A 59 7.30 -3.46 -4.47
N PHE A 60 7.78 -4.57 -5.03
CA PHE A 60 8.74 -5.45 -4.34
C PHE A 60 10.09 -4.78 -4.04
N THR A 61 10.46 -3.76 -4.80
CA THR A 61 11.74 -3.07 -4.65
C THR A 61 11.87 -2.28 -3.36
N LEU A 62 10.79 -2.11 -2.60
CA LEU A 62 10.84 -1.55 -1.24
C LEU A 62 11.69 -2.40 -0.29
N TYR A 63 11.84 -3.71 -0.58
CA TYR A 63 12.77 -4.61 0.12
C TYR A 63 14.13 -4.74 -0.57
N GLY A 64 14.49 -3.78 -1.42
CA GLY A 64 15.81 -3.73 -2.06
C GLY A 64 16.90 -3.34 -1.08
N ASP A 65 17.75 -4.29 -0.71
CA ASP A 65 18.98 -4.02 0.03
C ASP A 65 20.11 -3.60 -0.93
N CYS A 66 20.47 -2.32 -0.87
CA CYS A 66 21.53 -1.69 -1.66
C CYS A 66 22.84 -1.52 -0.87
N SER A 67 22.98 -2.12 0.32
CA SER A 67 24.15 -1.94 1.18
C SER A 67 25.45 -2.50 0.59
N LYS A 68 25.35 -3.48 -0.33
CA LYS A 68 26.49 -4.15 -0.96
C LYS A 68 26.48 -3.98 -2.48
N GLY A 69 27.37 -3.12 -2.99
CA GLY A 69 27.62 -2.95 -4.42
C GLY A 69 26.54 -2.14 -5.15
N ARG A 70 26.37 -2.39 -6.46
CA ARG A 70 25.47 -1.62 -7.34
C ARG A 70 24.21 -2.38 -7.77
N ARG A 71 24.05 -3.63 -7.34
CA ARG A 71 22.89 -4.47 -7.65
C ARG A 71 22.11 -4.74 -6.36
N PRO A 72 20.87 -4.24 -6.22
CA PRO A 72 20.06 -4.51 -5.04
C PRO A 72 19.78 -6.00 -4.86
N SER A 73 19.76 -6.44 -3.61
CA SER A 73 19.26 -7.76 -3.21
C SER A 73 17.80 -7.65 -2.78
N PHE A 74 16.97 -8.65 -3.12
CA PHE A 74 15.54 -8.67 -2.78
C PHE A 74 15.14 -9.90 -1.97
N VAL A 75 16.08 -10.45 -1.20
CA VAL A 75 15.90 -11.70 -0.43
C VAL A 75 14.78 -11.60 0.62
N GLU A 76 14.44 -10.39 1.07
CA GLU A 76 13.37 -10.15 2.04
C GLU A 76 11.99 -9.98 1.39
N ALA A 77 11.92 -9.76 0.07
CA ALA A 77 10.64 -9.68 -0.63
C ALA A 77 9.95 -11.05 -0.70
N ALA A 78 8.62 -11.06 -0.61
CA ALA A 78 7.84 -12.28 -0.74
C ALA A 78 7.91 -12.86 -2.16
N PRO A 79 7.81 -14.20 -2.32
CA PRO A 79 7.62 -14.83 -3.62
C PRO A 79 6.36 -14.32 -4.34
N PRO A 80 6.30 -14.34 -5.68
CA PRO A 80 5.19 -13.78 -6.46
C PRO A 80 3.79 -14.20 -6.03
N ASP A 81 3.56 -15.50 -5.77
CA ASP A 81 2.24 -16.01 -5.41
C ASP A 81 1.78 -15.49 -4.05
N LYS A 82 2.69 -15.45 -3.07
CA LYS A 82 2.41 -14.87 -1.75
C LYS A 82 2.17 -13.36 -1.86
N ALA A 83 3.03 -12.65 -2.59
CA ALA A 83 2.88 -11.22 -2.80
C ALA A 83 1.54 -10.87 -3.44
N LYS A 84 1.10 -11.64 -4.45
CA LYS A 84 -0.19 -11.47 -5.11
C LYS A 84 -1.36 -11.67 -4.15
N ALA A 85 -1.35 -12.77 -3.39
CA ALA A 85 -2.40 -13.05 -2.41
C ALA A 85 -2.49 -11.95 -1.33
N CYS A 86 -1.36 -11.52 -0.80
CA CYS A 86 -1.30 -10.43 0.18
C CYS A 86 -1.76 -9.08 -0.40
N TYR A 87 -1.41 -8.79 -1.66
CA TYR A 87 -1.83 -7.59 -2.37
C TYR A 87 -3.35 -7.55 -2.57
N GLU A 88 -3.95 -8.64 -3.04
CA GLU A 88 -5.40 -8.77 -3.22
C GLU A 88 -6.14 -8.69 -1.87
N ASP A 89 -5.61 -9.35 -0.83
CA ASP A 89 -6.15 -9.27 0.53
C ASP A 89 -6.07 -7.84 1.09
N PHE A 90 -4.98 -7.11 0.83
CA PHE A 90 -4.83 -5.71 1.25
C PHE A 90 -5.92 -4.84 0.61
N ILE A 91 -6.09 -4.92 -0.72
CA ILE A 91 -7.11 -4.16 -1.45
C ILE A 91 -8.50 -4.48 -0.93
N LYS A 92 -8.80 -5.77 -0.71
CA LYS A 92 -10.09 -6.20 -0.16
C LYS A 92 -10.34 -5.60 1.23
N ASN A 93 -9.33 -5.56 2.09
CA ASN A 93 -9.43 -4.98 3.42
C ASN A 93 -9.63 -3.45 3.39
N VAL A 94 -9.00 -2.74 2.46
CA VAL A 94 -9.21 -1.30 2.30
C VAL A 94 -10.63 -1.02 1.80
N ARG A 95 -11.07 -1.75 0.76
CA ARG A 95 -12.43 -1.61 0.20
C ARG A 95 -13.53 -1.93 1.23
N SER A 96 -13.32 -2.94 2.09
CA SER A 96 -14.30 -3.28 3.14
C SER A 96 -14.47 -2.20 4.21
N ARG A 97 -13.55 -1.22 4.26
CA ARG A 97 -13.60 -0.05 5.16
C ARG A 97 -14.22 1.18 4.50
N GLY A 98 -14.81 1.02 3.31
CA GLY A 98 -15.52 2.11 2.61
C GLY A 98 -14.64 3.03 1.78
N ILE A 99 -13.34 2.74 1.66
CA ILE A 99 -12.43 3.53 0.82
C ILE A 99 -12.50 3.05 -0.62
N ARG A 100 -12.72 3.99 -1.56
CA ARG A 100 -12.58 3.70 -2.99
C ARG A 100 -11.12 3.35 -3.29
N THR A 101 -10.89 2.17 -3.87
CA THR A 101 -9.52 1.69 -4.13
C THR A 101 -9.34 1.32 -5.60
N GLU A 102 -8.39 2.02 -6.23
CA GLU A 102 -7.89 1.74 -7.57
C GLU A 102 -6.59 0.92 -7.49
N GLU A 103 -6.32 0.12 -8.51
CA GLU A 103 -5.19 -0.81 -8.54
C GLU A 103 -4.34 -0.64 -9.80
N GLY A 104 -3.03 -0.80 -9.64
CA GLY A 104 -2.12 -1.01 -10.75
C GLY A 104 -2.33 -2.41 -11.38
N LEU A 105 -1.68 -2.67 -12.52
CA LEU A 105 -1.61 -4.03 -13.06
C LEU A 105 -0.49 -4.80 -12.35
N PHE A 106 -0.83 -5.83 -11.60
CA PHE A 106 0.17 -6.67 -10.90
C PHE A 106 1.17 -7.29 -11.90
N GLN A 107 2.47 -7.18 -11.60
CA GLN A 107 3.59 -7.63 -12.47
C GLN A 107 3.65 -7.02 -13.88
N ALA A 108 2.87 -5.99 -14.19
CA ALA A 108 3.11 -5.21 -15.40
C ALA A 108 4.32 -4.29 -15.20
N PHE A 109 5.09 -4.07 -16.27
CA PHE A 109 5.94 -2.88 -16.35
C PHE A 109 5.01 -1.66 -16.27
N MET A 110 5.16 -0.86 -15.22
CA MET A 110 4.46 0.41 -15.01
C MET A 110 5.49 1.49 -14.68
#